data_AF-A0A9P4MAU4-F1
#
_entry.id   AF-A0A9P4MAU4-F1
#
_cell.length_a   1.000
_cell.length_b   1.000
_cell.length_c   1.000
_cell.angle_alpha   90.00
_cell.angle_beta   90.00
_cell.angle_gamma   90.00
#
_symmetry.space_group_name_H-M   'P 1'
#
loop_
_entity.id
_entity.type
_entity.pdbx_description
1 polymer ?
#
loop_
_entity_poly.entity_id
_entity_poly.type
_entity_poly.pdbx_seq_one_letter_code
_entity_poly.pdbx_strand_id
1 'polypeptide(L)'
;MTSKSILIVNPNSTKSMTAALEPLVEELGFSQTNHDYFTAPSGPTSINNEDDAAESANHCLPHLQHLLPTHDAILICCYSKHPLVPLIKSESAVKDHGKPVTGIFEASVGTALQIIKPDEKFGIVSTGKAWEAILSEAVEAFLGTGAKTNERFAGVETTGLNATELHDAPADEVRRRMKEATKRLVRKGQIGAICLGCAGMAGMNEMVREACVEELGEERGRNVKIVDGVQAGVAWLEGAIRTNF
;
A
#
# COMPACT_ATOMS: atom_id res chain seq x y z
N MET A 1 28.17 12.87 4.24
CA MET A 1 27.47 11.59 4.49
C MET A 1 27.09 11.04 3.12
N THR A 2 27.29 9.75 2.88
CA THR A 2 26.77 9.11 1.66
C THR A 2 25.25 9.30 1.65
N SER A 3 24.69 9.76 0.52
CA SER A 3 23.23 9.85 0.38
C SER A 3 22.65 8.45 0.57
N LYS A 4 21.56 8.38 1.34
CA LYS A 4 20.83 7.13 1.54
C LYS A 4 20.05 6.77 0.27
N SER A 5 19.72 5.50 0.07
CA SER A 5 18.90 5.10 -1.08
C SER A 5 17.79 4.10 -0.73
N ILE A 6 16.61 4.33 -1.32
CA ILE A 6 15.44 3.45 -1.21
C ILE A 6 15.10 2.94 -2.61
N LEU A 7 15.03 1.62 -2.77
CA LEU A 7 14.52 0.99 -3.98
C LEU A 7 13.00 0.84 -3.90
N ILE A 8 12.29 1.50 -4.80
CA ILE A 8 10.84 1.44 -4.93
C ILE A 8 10.47 0.44 -6.02
N VAL A 9 9.96 -0.71 -5.60
CA VAL A 9 9.70 -1.86 -6.47
C VAL A 9 8.22 -1.90 -6.82
N ASN A 10 7.88 -1.64 -8.08
CA ASN A 10 6.63 -2.08 -8.67
C ASN A 10 6.78 -3.54 -9.15
N PRO A 11 6.11 -4.51 -8.52
CA PRO A 11 6.26 -5.92 -8.89
C PRO A 11 5.46 -6.34 -10.13
N ASN A 12 4.62 -5.47 -10.72
CA ASN A 12 4.00 -5.76 -12.01
C ASN A 12 4.83 -5.22 -13.19
N SER A 13 4.52 -5.69 -14.39
CA SER A 13 5.26 -5.33 -15.61
C SER A 13 4.84 -4.01 -16.27
N THR A 14 3.93 -3.25 -15.64
CA THR A 14 3.37 -2.01 -16.20
C THR A 14 4.20 -0.79 -15.80
N LYS A 15 4.96 -0.23 -16.76
CA LYS A 15 5.84 0.93 -16.54
C LYS A 15 5.10 2.19 -16.11
N SER A 16 3.90 2.45 -16.67
CA SER A 16 3.11 3.63 -16.31
C SER A 16 2.69 3.63 -14.84
N MET A 17 2.44 2.45 -14.25
CA MET A 17 2.17 2.34 -12.81
C MET A 17 3.39 2.71 -11.97
N THR A 18 4.60 2.42 -12.44
CA THR A 18 5.84 2.84 -11.77
C THR A 18 6.02 4.36 -11.85
N ALA A 19 5.82 4.94 -13.04
CA ALA A 19 5.89 6.38 -13.24
C ALA A 19 4.85 7.14 -12.39
N ALA A 20 3.69 6.55 -12.12
CA ALA A 20 2.68 7.13 -11.24
C ALA A 20 3.11 7.16 -9.76
N LEU A 21 4.12 6.38 -9.35
CA LEU A 21 4.65 6.40 -7.99
C LEU A 21 5.56 7.62 -7.75
N GLU A 22 6.33 8.02 -8.76
CA GLU A 22 7.31 9.10 -8.69
C GLU A 22 6.77 10.38 -8.04
N PRO A 23 5.67 11.01 -8.52
CA PRO A 23 5.18 12.26 -7.94
C PRO A 23 4.76 12.13 -6.46
N LEU A 24 4.28 10.97 -6.03
CA LEU A 24 3.86 10.73 -4.63
C LEU A 24 5.05 10.72 -3.68
N VAL A 25 6.15 10.15 -4.16
CA VAL A 25 7.42 10.02 -3.42
C VAL A 25 8.10 11.38 -3.38
N GLU A 26 8.13 12.10 -4.52
CA GLU A 26 8.67 13.45 -4.61
C GLU A 26 7.95 14.45 -3.69
N GLU A 27 6.62 14.35 -3.57
CA GLU A 27 5.81 15.21 -2.70
C GLU A 27 6.22 15.14 -1.21
N LEU A 28 6.85 14.04 -0.78
CA LEU A 28 7.33 13.88 0.60
C LEU A 28 8.54 14.78 0.93
N GLY A 29 9.25 15.29 -0.09
CA GLY A 29 10.32 16.29 0.10
C GLY A 29 11.62 15.75 0.72
N PHE A 30 11.86 14.43 0.68
CA PHE A 30 13.09 13.82 1.20
C PHE A 30 14.29 14.04 0.27
N SER A 31 14.89 15.23 0.34
CA SER A 31 15.99 15.68 -0.53
C SER A 31 17.37 15.04 -0.27
N GLN A 32 17.52 14.30 0.83
CA GLN A 32 18.80 13.66 1.22
C GLN A 32 18.87 12.16 0.88
N THR A 33 17.79 11.63 0.32
CA THR A 33 17.65 10.21 0.01
C THR A 33 17.32 10.06 -1.47
N ASN A 34 18.08 9.21 -2.14
CA ASN A 34 17.82 8.84 -3.51
C ASN A 34 16.71 7.79 -3.56
N HIS A 35 15.72 8.01 -4.42
CA HIS A 35 14.66 7.04 -4.67
C HIS A 35 14.87 6.48 -6.07
N ASP A 36 15.21 5.20 -6.14
CA ASP A 36 15.37 4.48 -7.40
C ASP A 36 14.14 3.60 -7.63
N TYR A 37 13.73 3.45 -8.90
CA TYR A 37 12.49 2.78 -9.26
C TYR A 37 12.76 1.52 -10.07
N PHE A 38 12.02 0.46 -9.74
CA PHE A 38 12.06 -0.81 -10.44
C PHE A 38 10.66 -1.18 -10.94
N THR A 39 10.58 -1.63 -12.19
CA THR A 39 9.41 -2.30 -12.76
C THR A 39 9.78 -3.74 -13.08
N ALA A 40 8.89 -4.69 -12.80
CA ALA A 40 9.12 -6.08 -13.18
C ALA A 40 9.39 -6.19 -14.70
N PRO A 41 10.43 -6.92 -15.13
CA PRO A 41 10.76 -7.01 -16.55
C PRO A 41 9.78 -7.88 -17.34
N SER A 42 9.03 -8.75 -16.65
CA SER A 42 8.03 -9.67 -17.20
C SER A 42 7.07 -10.11 -16.09
N GLY A 43 6.11 -11.00 -16.39
CA GLY A 43 5.05 -11.42 -15.47
C GLY A 43 3.78 -10.56 -15.64
N PRO A 44 2.85 -10.61 -14.67
CA PRO A 44 1.54 -10.02 -14.82
C PRO A 44 1.62 -8.49 -14.97
N THR A 45 0.80 -7.93 -15.86
CA THR A 45 0.68 -6.47 -16.05
C THR A 45 -0.05 -5.81 -14.90
N SER A 46 -0.89 -6.56 -14.18
CA SER A 46 -1.57 -6.16 -12.96
C SER A 46 -1.68 -7.35 -12.03
N ILE A 47 -1.51 -7.13 -10.73
CA ILE A 47 -1.67 -8.16 -9.70
C ILE A 47 -3.07 -8.02 -9.11
N ASN A 48 -3.89 -9.05 -9.28
CA ASN A 48 -5.31 -9.05 -8.88
C ASN A 48 -5.68 -10.15 -7.89
N ASN A 49 -4.74 -11.04 -7.56
CA ASN A 49 -4.92 -12.14 -6.62
C ASN A 49 -3.54 -12.63 -6.11
N GLU A 50 -3.52 -13.68 -5.29
CA GLU A 50 -2.30 -14.26 -4.71
C GLU A 50 -1.44 -15.02 -5.73
N ASP A 51 -2.05 -15.63 -6.75
CA ASP A 51 -1.31 -16.33 -7.82
C ASP A 51 -0.51 -15.33 -8.66
N ASP A 52 -1.12 -14.20 -9.03
CA ASP A 52 -0.42 -13.10 -9.72
C ASP A 52 0.73 -12.54 -8.85
N ALA A 53 0.52 -12.46 -7.53
CA ALA A 53 1.55 -12.00 -6.58
C ALA A 53 2.72 -13.00 -6.47
N ALA A 54 2.44 -14.29 -6.53
CA ALA A 54 3.45 -15.34 -6.56
C ALA A 54 4.21 -15.35 -7.89
N GLU A 55 3.50 -15.23 -9.01
CA GLU A 55 4.11 -15.12 -10.35
C GLU A 55 5.03 -13.90 -10.43
N SER A 56 4.52 -12.71 -10.12
CA SER A 56 5.32 -11.47 -10.12
C SER A 56 6.57 -11.57 -9.24
N ALA A 57 6.50 -12.23 -8.07
CA ALA A 57 7.67 -12.45 -7.23
C ALA A 57 8.76 -13.28 -7.94
N ASN A 58 8.38 -14.35 -8.66
CA ASN A 58 9.31 -15.17 -9.44
C ASN A 58 9.97 -14.37 -10.57
N HIS A 59 9.22 -13.47 -11.21
CA HIS A 59 9.75 -12.61 -12.27
C HIS A 59 10.62 -11.46 -11.76
N CYS A 60 10.39 -10.98 -10.53
CA CYS A 60 11.15 -9.87 -9.96
C CYS A 60 12.46 -10.32 -9.30
N LEU A 61 12.42 -11.38 -8.49
CA LEU A 61 13.51 -11.71 -7.56
C LEU A 61 14.90 -11.84 -8.23
N PRO A 62 15.06 -12.54 -9.38
CA PRO A 62 16.37 -12.66 -10.03
C PRO A 62 16.98 -11.30 -10.43
N HIS A 63 16.13 -10.33 -10.77
CA HIS A 63 16.57 -8.99 -11.18
C HIS A 63 16.83 -8.07 -9.99
N LEU A 64 16.09 -8.28 -8.89
CA LEU A 64 16.29 -7.51 -7.66
C LEU A 64 17.58 -7.89 -6.94
N GLN A 65 18.03 -9.15 -7.02
CA GLN A 65 19.23 -9.64 -6.32
C GLN A 65 20.48 -8.77 -6.53
N HIS A 66 20.67 -8.21 -7.72
CA HIS A 66 21.81 -7.34 -8.03
C HIS A 66 21.66 -5.91 -7.50
N LEU A 67 20.43 -5.48 -7.21
CA LEU A 67 20.11 -4.15 -6.68
C LEU A 67 20.12 -4.14 -5.14
N LEU A 68 19.83 -5.27 -4.48
CA LEU A 68 19.79 -5.32 -3.01
C LEU A 68 21.08 -4.86 -2.32
N PRO A 69 22.30 -5.18 -2.82
CA PRO A 69 23.54 -4.70 -2.20
C PRO A 69 23.71 -3.18 -2.30
N THR A 70 23.16 -2.53 -3.33
CA THR A 70 23.41 -1.12 -3.65
C THR A 70 22.38 -0.14 -3.05
N HIS A 71 21.36 -0.65 -2.37
CA HIS A 71 20.32 0.17 -1.74
C HIS A 71 20.30 -0.01 -0.22
N ASP A 72 19.92 1.02 0.53
CA ASP A 72 19.81 0.95 1.99
C ASP A 72 18.48 0.34 2.45
N ALA A 73 17.43 0.45 1.63
CA ALA A 73 16.06 0.04 1.96
C ALA A 73 15.26 -0.36 0.72
N ILE A 74 14.21 -1.15 0.91
CA ILE A 74 13.36 -1.65 -0.18
C ILE A 74 11.87 -1.49 0.17
N LEU A 75 11.11 -0.86 -0.72
CA LEU A 75 9.66 -0.75 -0.67
C LEU A 75 9.01 -1.61 -1.76
N ILE A 76 8.08 -2.48 -1.40
CA ILE A 76 7.28 -3.26 -2.37
C ILE A 76 5.91 -2.61 -2.58
N CYS A 77 5.70 -2.06 -3.77
CA CYS A 77 4.51 -1.31 -4.17
C CYS A 77 3.41 -2.19 -4.76
N CYS A 78 3.03 -3.23 -4.02
CA CYS A 78 1.78 -3.97 -4.23
C CYS A 78 1.00 -4.01 -2.92
N TYR A 79 -0.28 -3.64 -2.96
CA TYR A 79 -1.12 -3.64 -1.77
C TYR A 79 -1.68 -5.03 -1.53
N SER A 80 -0.84 -5.91 -1.03
CA SER A 80 -1.17 -7.30 -0.66
C SER A 80 -0.13 -7.82 0.34
N LYS A 81 -0.35 -9.02 0.88
CA LYS A 81 0.70 -9.79 1.56
C LYS A 81 1.70 -10.33 0.53
N HIS A 82 2.44 -9.42 -0.12
CA HIS A 82 3.21 -9.75 -1.31
C HIS A 82 4.41 -10.67 -0.97
N PRO A 83 4.61 -11.80 -1.68
CA PRO A 83 5.69 -12.75 -1.35
C PRO A 83 7.10 -12.16 -1.41
N LEU A 84 7.33 -11.12 -2.23
CA LEU A 84 8.63 -10.43 -2.29
C LEU A 84 9.09 -9.86 -0.95
N VAL A 85 8.18 -9.42 -0.06
CA VAL A 85 8.58 -8.82 1.22
C VAL A 85 9.38 -9.83 2.07
N PRO A 86 8.86 -11.02 2.41
CA PRO A 86 9.64 -12.02 3.16
C PRO A 86 10.80 -12.62 2.36
N LEU A 87 10.68 -12.77 1.03
CA LEU A 87 11.77 -13.28 0.19
C LEU A 87 12.99 -12.35 0.24
N ILE A 88 12.79 -11.05 0.00
CA ILE A 88 13.86 -10.05 0.01
C ILE A 88 14.45 -9.90 1.42
N LYS A 89 13.63 -9.95 2.48
CA LYS A 89 14.13 -9.99 3.87
C LYS A 89 15.06 -11.18 4.16
N SER A 90 14.93 -12.27 3.40
CA SER A 90 15.72 -13.49 3.59
C SER A 90 17.02 -13.49 2.79
N GLU A 91 17.17 -12.61 1.80
CA GLU A 91 18.38 -12.46 1.00
C GLU A 91 19.55 -11.96 1.86
N SER A 92 20.74 -12.55 1.71
CA SER A 92 21.92 -12.23 2.53
C SER A 92 22.29 -10.75 2.48
N ALA A 93 22.20 -10.12 1.30
CA ALA A 93 22.47 -8.70 1.11
C ALA A 93 21.57 -7.78 1.96
N VAL A 94 20.39 -8.26 2.37
CA VAL A 94 19.42 -7.55 3.21
C VAL A 94 19.55 -7.99 4.66
N LYS A 95 19.44 -9.31 4.90
CA LYS A 95 19.42 -9.91 6.23
C LYS A 95 20.71 -9.63 7.01
N ASP A 96 21.86 -9.81 6.38
CA ASP A 96 23.17 -9.71 7.07
C ASP A 96 23.54 -8.26 7.40
N HIS A 97 22.87 -7.29 6.76
CA HIS A 97 23.07 -5.85 6.98
C HIS A 97 21.88 -5.19 7.68
N GLY A 98 20.86 -5.94 8.09
CA GLY A 98 19.67 -5.42 8.76
C GLY A 98 18.89 -4.38 7.93
N LYS A 99 18.90 -4.48 6.60
CA LYS A 99 18.26 -3.47 5.74
C LYS A 99 16.73 -3.52 5.90
N PRO A 100 16.05 -2.39 6.14
CA PRO A 100 14.61 -2.38 6.29
C PRO A 100 13.91 -2.66 4.96
N VAL A 101 12.91 -3.52 5.00
CA VAL A 101 12.06 -3.90 3.87
C VAL A 101 10.62 -3.92 4.32
N THR A 102 9.73 -3.29 3.57
CA THR A 102 8.29 -3.33 3.81
C THR A 102 7.52 -3.32 2.50
N GLY A 103 6.29 -3.81 2.51
CA GLY A 103 5.32 -3.53 1.46
C GLY A 103 4.44 -2.34 1.84
N ILE A 104 3.75 -1.78 0.84
CA ILE A 104 2.79 -0.68 1.04
C ILE A 104 1.57 -1.13 1.85
N PHE A 105 1.24 -2.44 1.83
CA PHE A 105 0.21 -3.03 2.68
C PHE A 105 0.57 -2.92 4.17
N GLU A 106 1.74 -3.45 4.56
CA GLU A 106 2.19 -3.45 5.95
C GLU A 106 2.39 -2.02 6.47
N ALA A 107 2.99 -1.14 5.64
CA ALA A 107 3.20 0.25 5.98
C ALA A 107 1.88 1.00 6.20
N SER A 108 0.89 0.77 5.32
CA SER A 108 -0.42 1.40 5.43
C SER A 108 -1.18 0.92 6.68
N VAL A 109 -1.20 -0.39 6.94
CA VAL A 109 -1.87 -0.95 8.13
C VAL A 109 -1.19 -0.48 9.43
N GLY A 110 0.14 -0.51 9.47
CA GLY A 110 0.90 -0.04 10.63
C GLY A 110 0.66 1.45 10.91
N THR A 111 0.70 2.28 9.87
CA THR A 111 0.42 3.72 9.98
C THR A 111 -1.01 3.98 10.45
N ALA A 112 -1.99 3.27 9.88
CA ALA A 112 -3.38 3.40 10.30
C ALA A 112 -3.56 3.09 11.79
N LEU A 113 -2.92 2.04 12.32
CA LEU A 113 -2.98 1.70 13.73
C LEU A 113 -2.31 2.74 14.65
N GLN A 114 -1.26 3.41 14.18
CA GLN A 114 -0.58 4.47 14.93
C GLN A 114 -1.41 5.76 15.03
N ILE A 115 -2.19 6.09 14.01
CA ILE A 115 -2.91 7.37 13.94
C ILE A 115 -4.33 7.35 14.51
N ILE A 116 -5.01 6.20 14.48
CA ILE A 116 -6.39 6.08 14.97
C ILE A 116 -6.44 6.08 16.49
N LYS A 117 -7.52 6.65 17.05
CA LYS A 117 -7.77 6.65 18.49
C LYS A 117 -8.12 5.26 19.01
N PRO A 118 -8.07 5.03 20.34
CA PRO A 118 -8.37 3.71 20.94
C PRO A 118 -9.74 3.13 20.59
N ASP A 119 -10.75 3.98 20.43
CA ASP A 119 -12.14 3.64 20.09
C ASP A 119 -12.44 3.65 18.59
N GLU A 120 -11.44 3.98 17.77
CA GLU A 120 -11.53 4.03 16.31
C GLU A 120 -10.99 2.76 15.65
N LYS A 121 -11.52 2.47 14.47
CA LYS A 121 -11.06 1.40 13.58
C LYS A 121 -10.45 1.99 12.31
N PHE A 122 -9.57 1.22 11.67
CA PHE A 122 -9.22 1.48 10.27
C PHE A 122 -9.99 0.54 9.34
N GLY A 123 -10.08 0.90 8.08
CA GLY A 123 -10.59 0.03 7.03
C GLY A 123 -9.83 0.22 5.73
N ILE A 124 -10.04 -0.68 4.76
CA ILE A 124 -9.36 -0.63 3.46
C ILE A 124 -10.41 -0.44 2.37
N VAL A 125 -10.18 0.51 1.46
CA VAL A 125 -10.92 0.59 0.19
C VAL A 125 -10.01 0.06 -0.91
N SER A 126 -10.43 -0.96 -1.65
CA SER A 126 -9.62 -1.62 -2.68
C SER A 126 -10.38 -1.76 -4.02
N THR A 127 -9.81 -2.50 -4.96
CA THR A 127 -10.21 -2.59 -6.37
C THR A 127 -11.27 -3.67 -6.59
N GLY A 128 -10.88 -4.84 -7.07
CA GLY A 128 -11.77 -5.93 -7.45
C GLY A 128 -12.31 -6.71 -6.25
N LYS A 129 -13.47 -7.35 -6.42
CA LYS A 129 -14.21 -8.01 -5.32
C LYS A 129 -13.41 -9.08 -4.57
N ALA A 130 -12.52 -9.79 -5.26
CA ALA A 130 -11.67 -10.82 -4.66
C ALA A 130 -10.79 -10.29 -3.51
N TRP A 131 -10.40 -9.00 -3.57
CA TRP A 131 -9.57 -8.38 -2.55
C TRP A 131 -10.23 -8.25 -1.18
N GLU A 132 -11.56 -8.35 -1.06
CA GLU A 132 -12.22 -8.27 0.24
C GLU A 132 -11.78 -9.41 1.16
N ALA A 133 -11.79 -10.65 0.65
CA ALA A 133 -11.36 -11.82 1.40
C ALA A 133 -9.82 -11.81 1.57
N ILE A 134 -9.10 -11.65 0.47
CA ILE A 134 -7.62 -11.71 0.45
C ILE A 134 -7.00 -10.69 1.42
N LEU A 135 -7.46 -9.44 1.42
CA LEU A 135 -6.91 -8.41 2.30
C LEU A 135 -7.38 -8.56 3.75
N SER A 136 -8.57 -9.11 3.98
CA SER A 136 -9.02 -9.39 5.36
C SER A 136 -8.14 -10.45 6.00
N GLU A 137 -7.88 -11.56 5.30
CA GLU A 137 -6.97 -12.62 5.76
C GLU A 137 -5.53 -12.11 5.90
N ALA A 138 -5.07 -11.27 4.98
CA ALA A 138 -3.76 -10.64 5.07
C ALA A 138 -3.60 -9.76 6.33
N VAL A 139 -4.63 -8.99 6.70
CA VAL A 139 -4.62 -8.14 7.91
C VAL A 139 -4.59 -9.01 9.17
N GLU A 140 -5.41 -10.06 9.24
CA GLU A 140 -5.42 -10.99 10.38
C GLU A 140 -4.06 -11.67 10.56
N ALA A 141 -3.45 -12.11 9.45
CA ALA A 141 -2.13 -12.74 9.46
C ALA A 141 -1.03 -11.74 9.89
N PHE A 142 -1.07 -10.50 9.38
CA PHE A 142 -0.08 -9.48 9.70
C PHE A 142 -0.14 -9.06 11.18
N LEU A 143 -1.35 -8.97 11.75
CA LEU A 143 -1.54 -8.55 13.14
C LEU A 143 -1.45 -9.71 14.13
N GLY A 144 -1.35 -10.95 13.65
CA GLY A 144 -1.24 -12.14 14.50
C GLY A 144 -2.49 -12.41 15.35
N THR A 145 -3.65 -11.87 14.96
CA THR A 145 -4.91 -12.01 15.72
C THR A 145 -5.59 -13.36 15.51
N GLY A 146 -5.20 -14.09 14.44
CA GLY A 146 -5.92 -15.26 13.94
C GLY A 146 -7.35 -14.89 13.50
N ALA A 147 -8.21 -15.88 13.28
CA ALA A 147 -9.62 -15.70 12.88
C ALA A 147 -10.52 -15.07 13.96
N LYS A 148 -9.94 -14.49 15.03
CA LYS A 148 -10.69 -13.73 16.02
C LYS A 148 -10.95 -12.33 15.48
N THR A 149 -12.15 -11.81 15.74
CA THR A 149 -12.57 -10.47 15.34
C THR A 149 -11.56 -9.42 15.78
N ASN A 150 -10.85 -8.81 14.82
CA ASN A 150 -9.95 -7.70 15.08
C ASN A 150 -10.77 -6.45 15.42
N GLU A 151 -10.72 -6.03 16.69
CA GLU A 151 -11.49 -4.90 17.19
C GLU A 151 -11.13 -3.57 16.50
N ARG A 152 -9.92 -3.44 15.96
CA ARG A 152 -9.40 -2.22 15.32
C ARG A 152 -9.53 -2.23 13.79
N PHE A 153 -10.01 -3.30 13.18
CA PHE A 153 -10.21 -3.41 11.73
C PHE A 153 -11.70 -3.51 11.38
N ALA A 154 -12.18 -2.60 10.54
CA ALA A 154 -13.57 -2.55 10.09
C ALA A 154 -13.84 -3.41 8.84
N GLY A 155 -12.79 -4.00 8.26
CA GLY A 155 -12.86 -4.79 7.03
C GLY A 155 -12.47 -4.02 5.78
N VAL A 156 -12.76 -4.66 4.64
CA VAL A 156 -12.41 -4.19 3.30
C VAL A 156 -13.70 -3.90 2.54
N GLU A 157 -13.68 -2.85 1.71
CA GLU A 157 -14.72 -2.55 0.73
C GLU A 157 -14.09 -2.32 -0.64
N THR A 158 -14.75 -2.79 -1.69
CA THR A 158 -14.20 -2.76 -3.05
C THR A 158 -14.99 -1.86 -3.99
N THR A 159 -14.30 -1.24 -4.96
CA THR A 159 -14.94 -0.50 -6.05
C THR A 159 -15.65 -1.44 -7.03
N GLY A 160 -15.19 -2.69 -7.13
CA GLY A 160 -15.66 -3.68 -8.09
C GLY A 160 -14.96 -3.58 -9.45
N LEU A 161 -14.05 -2.62 -9.63
CA LEU A 161 -13.18 -2.50 -10.79
C LEU A 161 -11.85 -3.20 -10.47
N ASN A 162 -11.26 -3.97 -11.39
CA ASN A 162 -9.89 -4.44 -11.22
C ASN A 162 -8.88 -3.29 -11.33
N ALA A 163 -7.60 -3.54 -11.02
CA ALA A 163 -6.62 -2.44 -10.94
C ALA A 163 -6.34 -1.77 -12.31
N THR A 164 -6.42 -2.51 -13.42
CA THR A 164 -6.31 -1.93 -14.77
C THR A 164 -7.56 -1.13 -15.13
N GLU A 165 -8.75 -1.66 -14.85
CA GLU A 165 -10.03 -0.97 -15.08
C GLU A 165 -10.12 0.33 -14.28
N LEU A 166 -9.57 0.37 -13.06
CA LEU A 166 -9.53 1.59 -12.27
C LEU A 166 -8.73 2.70 -12.96
N HIS A 167 -7.68 2.34 -13.70
CA HIS A 167 -6.84 3.28 -14.43
C HIS A 167 -7.48 3.71 -15.76
N ASP A 168 -8.16 2.79 -16.45
CA ASP A 168 -8.67 3.02 -17.81
C ASP A 168 -10.13 3.52 -17.85
N ALA A 169 -10.89 3.33 -16.77
CA ALA A 169 -12.28 3.77 -16.71
C ALA A 169 -12.43 5.30 -16.68
N PRO A 170 -13.56 5.84 -17.16
CA PRO A 170 -13.85 7.27 -17.06
C PRO A 170 -13.76 7.77 -15.61
N ALA A 171 -13.15 8.95 -15.42
CA ALA A 171 -12.90 9.52 -14.09
C ALA A 171 -14.17 9.62 -13.22
N ASP A 172 -15.33 9.94 -13.83
CA ASP A 172 -16.60 10.02 -13.11
C ASP A 172 -17.07 8.66 -12.59
N GLU A 173 -16.85 7.57 -13.33
CA GLU A 173 -17.20 6.21 -12.89
C GLU A 173 -16.26 5.74 -11.78
N VAL A 174 -14.96 5.98 -11.92
CA VAL A 174 -13.96 5.71 -10.86
C VAL A 174 -14.35 6.44 -9.58
N ARG A 175 -14.64 7.75 -9.69
CA ARG A 175 -15.07 8.59 -8.56
C ARG A 175 -16.34 8.05 -7.92
N ARG A 176 -17.36 7.70 -8.72
CA ARG A 176 -18.62 7.15 -8.20
C ARG A 176 -18.39 5.85 -7.42
N ARG A 177 -17.65 4.90 -7.98
CA ARG A 177 -17.36 3.59 -7.34
C ARG A 177 -16.50 3.74 -6.09
N MET A 178 -15.49 4.60 -6.13
CA MET A 178 -14.65 4.95 -4.98
C MET A 178 -15.47 5.51 -3.83
N LYS A 179 -16.38 6.46 -4.13
CA LYS A 179 -17.28 7.02 -3.12
C LYS A 179 -18.19 5.94 -2.57
N GLU A 180 -18.86 5.15 -3.40
CA GLU A 180 -19.74 4.06 -2.95
C GLU A 180 -19.04 3.08 -2.01
N ALA A 181 -17.83 2.62 -2.36
CA ALA A 181 -17.05 1.72 -1.50
C ALA A 181 -16.68 2.37 -0.16
N THR A 182 -16.21 3.63 -0.20
CA THR A 182 -15.87 4.41 1.00
C THR A 182 -17.09 4.59 1.91
N LYS A 183 -18.25 4.91 1.34
CA LYS A 183 -19.51 5.10 2.07
C LYS A 183 -19.94 3.81 2.77
N ARG A 184 -19.84 2.66 2.10
CA ARG A 184 -20.11 1.35 2.73
C ARG A 184 -19.15 1.08 3.89
N LEU A 185 -17.87 1.43 3.75
CA LEU A 185 -16.88 1.22 4.79
C LEU A 185 -17.14 2.07 6.03
N VAL A 186 -17.39 3.38 5.87
CA VAL A 186 -17.62 4.29 7.00
C VAL A 186 -18.91 4.00 7.76
N ARG A 187 -19.89 3.34 7.13
CA ARG A 187 -21.11 2.86 7.80
C ARG A 187 -20.88 1.67 8.74
N LYS A 188 -19.72 1.00 8.67
CA LYS A 188 -19.40 -0.16 9.53
C LYS A 188 -18.97 0.22 10.96
N GLY A 189 -18.85 1.51 11.28
CA GLY A 189 -18.58 1.97 12.64
C GLY A 189 -17.79 3.26 12.71
N GLN A 190 -17.05 3.44 13.79
CA GLN A 190 -16.22 4.63 14.01
C GLN A 190 -14.88 4.47 13.28
N ILE A 191 -14.86 4.85 12.00
CA ILE A 191 -13.64 4.81 11.18
C ILE A 191 -12.78 6.03 11.48
N GLY A 192 -11.58 5.81 12.01
CA GLY A 192 -10.55 6.83 12.20
C GLY A 192 -9.58 6.94 11.02
N ALA A 193 -9.40 5.87 10.24
CA ALA A 193 -8.52 5.85 9.08
C ALA A 193 -9.03 4.95 7.95
N ILE A 194 -8.77 5.35 6.71
CA ILE A 194 -9.03 4.56 5.50
C ILE A 194 -7.72 4.40 4.75
N CYS A 195 -7.33 3.16 4.51
CA CYS A 195 -6.18 2.80 3.69
C CYS A 195 -6.58 2.65 2.23
N LEU A 196 -5.79 3.22 1.32
CA LEU A 196 -5.95 3.04 -0.13
C LEU A 196 -5.33 1.71 -0.54
N GLY A 197 -6.19 0.74 -0.86
CA GLY A 197 -5.87 -0.68 -1.02
C GLY A 197 -5.34 -1.10 -2.37
N CYS A 198 -4.67 -0.20 -3.11
CA CYS A 198 -3.99 -0.47 -4.37
C CYS A 198 -3.00 0.66 -4.67
N ALA A 199 -1.84 0.32 -5.25
CA ALA A 199 -0.87 1.34 -5.68
C ALA A 199 -1.46 2.30 -6.73
N GLY A 200 -2.34 1.81 -7.61
CA GLY A 200 -3.05 2.64 -8.59
C GLY A 200 -4.15 3.53 -8.02
N MET A 201 -4.46 3.42 -6.72
CA MET A 201 -5.39 4.33 -6.03
C MET A 201 -4.68 5.53 -5.41
N ALA A 202 -3.35 5.60 -5.52
CA ALA A 202 -2.60 6.70 -4.99
C ALA A 202 -3.03 8.04 -5.60
N GLY A 203 -3.05 9.08 -4.78
CA GLY A 203 -3.58 10.39 -5.16
C GLY A 203 -5.12 10.50 -5.19
N MET A 204 -5.89 9.41 -5.00
CA MET A 204 -7.36 9.44 -4.95
C MET A 204 -7.93 9.90 -3.59
N ASN A 205 -7.12 10.58 -2.78
CA ASN A 205 -7.46 11.05 -1.43
C ASN A 205 -8.72 11.94 -1.42
N GLU A 206 -8.87 12.81 -2.42
CA GLU A 206 -10.00 13.72 -2.50
C GLU A 206 -11.34 12.97 -2.62
N MET A 207 -11.40 11.92 -3.45
CA MET A 207 -12.62 11.13 -3.65
C MET A 207 -13.07 10.43 -2.35
N VAL A 208 -12.12 9.89 -1.60
CA VAL A 208 -12.38 9.26 -0.29
C VAL A 208 -12.80 10.33 0.72
N ARG A 209 -12.14 11.49 0.73
CA ARG A 209 -12.47 12.61 1.62
C ARG A 209 -13.90 13.10 1.40
N GLU A 210 -14.29 13.32 0.15
CA GLU A 210 -15.65 13.73 -0.20
C GLU A 210 -16.69 12.74 0.30
N ALA A 211 -16.49 11.44 0.06
CA ALA A 211 -17.40 10.41 0.54
C ALA A 211 -17.53 10.39 2.07
N CYS A 212 -16.41 10.60 2.80
CA CYS A 212 -16.44 10.71 4.25
C CYS A 212 -17.26 11.93 4.70
N VAL A 213 -17.09 13.09 4.06
CA VAL A 213 -17.85 14.31 4.37
C VAL A 213 -19.33 14.15 4.06
N GLU A 214 -19.67 13.53 2.93
CA GLU A 214 -21.07 13.28 2.55
C GLU A 214 -21.81 12.36 3.51
N GLU A 215 -21.14 11.33 4.06
CA GLU A 215 -21.79 10.37 4.96
C GLU A 215 -21.71 10.74 6.45
N LEU A 216 -20.61 11.36 6.87
CA LEU A 216 -20.34 11.63 8.29
C LEU A 216 -20.52 13.11 8.67
N GLY A 217 -20.73 13.99 7.68
CA GLY A 217 -20.71 15.44 7.84
C GLY A 217 -19.30 16.03 7.81
N GLU A 218 -19.21 17.37 7.70
CA GLU A 218 -17.94 18.10 7.54
C GLU A 218 -16.91 17.79 8.64
N GLU A 219 -17.30 17.88 9.91
CA GLU A 219 -16.36 17.72 11.03
C GLU A 219 -15.81 16.28 11.11
N ARG A 220 -16.70 15.29 11.25
CA ARG A 220 -16.30 13.88 11.36
C ARG A 220 -15.67 13.38 10.07
N GLY A 221 -16.21 13.77 8.92
CA GLY A 221 -15.73 13.41 7.61
C GLY A 221 -14.31 13.90 7.34
N ARG A 222 -13.92 15.10 7.81
CA ARG A 222 -12.52 15.60 7.73
C ARG A 222 -11.58 14.95 8.74
N ASN A 223 -12.10 14.45 9.85
CA ASN A 223 -11.29 13.80 10.88
C ASN A 223 -10.79 12.41 10.48
N VAL A 224 -11.48 11.70 9.56
CA VAL A 224 -11.02 10.40 9.02
C VAL A 224 -9.67 10.59 8.33
N LYS A 225 -8.63 9.87 8.73
CA LYS A 225 -7.33 9.92 8.05
C LYS A 225 -7.36 9.06 6.80
N ILE A 226 -6.69 9.50 5.75
CA ILE A 226 -6.55 8.73 4.52
C ILE A 226 -5.07 8.36 4.41
N VAL A 227 -4.80 7.07 4.31
CA VAL A 227 -3.44 6.52 4.32
C VAL A 227 -3.14 5.99 2.94
N ASP A 228 -2.19 6.65 2.27
CA ASP A 228 -1.57 6.14 1.06
C ASP A 228 -0.40 5.22 1.45
N GLY A 229 -0.45 3.97 1.01
CA GLY A 229 0.56 2.98 1.38
C GLY A 229 1.96 3.28 0.82
N VAL A 230 2.06 3.97 -0.31
CA VAL A 230 3.35 4.36 -0.91
C VAL A 230 3.99 5.42 -0.04
N GLN A 231 3.26 6.50 0.27
CA GLN A 231 3.75 7.57 1.13
C GLN A 231 4.08 7.08 2.54
N ALA A 232 3.20 6.25 3.13
CA ALA A 232 3.44 5.62 4.42
C ALA A 232 4.69 4.73 4.41
N GLY A 233 4.89 3.96 3.34
CA GLY A 233 6.04 3.07 3.16
C GLY A 233 7.36 3.84 3.08
N VAL A 234 7.43 4.86 2.22
CA VAL A 234 8.63 5.70 2.10
C VAL A 234 8.93 6.43 3.41
N ALA A 235 7.93 7.06 4.03
CA ALA A 235 8.12 7.76 5.29
C ALA A 235 8.63 6.83 6.43
N TRP A 236 8.11 5.60 6.49
CA TRP A 236 8.60 4.61 7.45
C TRP A 236 10.04 4.19 7.17
N LEU A 237 10.38 3.90 5.90
CA LEU A 237 11.73 3.50 5.51
C LEU A 237 12.75 4.62 5.74
N GLU A 238 12.39 5.87 5.47
CA GLU A 238 13.20 7.06 5.79
C GLU A 238 13.55 7.15 7.26
N GLY A 239 12.57 6.93 8.14
CA GLY A 239 12.82 6.82 9.57
C GLY A 239 13.77 5.66 9.87
N ALA A 240 13.47 4.48 9.34
CA ALA A 240 14.19 3.24 9.64
C ALA A 240 15.66 3.28 9.23
N ILE A 241 16.01 3.81 8.05
CA ILE A 241 17.40 3.90 7.58
C ILE A 241 18.22 4.96 8.34
N ARG A 242 17.56 5.89 9.04
CA ARG A 242 18.22 6.93 9.84
C ARG A 242 18.40 6.52 11.29
N THR A 243 17.46 5.75 11.83
CA THR A 243 17.52 5.22 13.20
C THR A 243 18.31 3.91 13.30
N ASN A 244 18.51 3.20 12.19
CA ASN A 244 19.09 1.85 12.15
C ASN A 244 18.35 0.90 13.11
N PHE A 245 17.02 0.79 12.94
CA PHE A 245 16.21 -0.19 13.68
C PHE A 245 16.70 -1.64 13.49
#